data_AF-V5HIL0-F1
#
_entry.id   AF-V5HIL0-F1
#
_cell.length_a   1.000
_cell.length_b   1.000
_cell.length_c   1.000
_cell.angle_alpha   90.00
_cell.angle_beta   90.00
_cell.angle_gamma   90.00
#
_symmetry.space_group_name_H-M   'P 1'
#
loop_
_entity.id
_entity.type
_entity.pdbx_description
1 polymer ?
#
loop_
_entity_poly.entity_id
_entity_poly.type
_entity_poly.pdbx_seq_one_letter_code
_entity_poly.pdbx_strand_id
1 'polypeptide(L)'
;DPDVITGYNIQNFDFPYLINRAKHLNVTHFPYLGRIRDSRTILKDSVMQSKQMGRRENKVVTMEGRVQFDLLQVLLRDYKLRSYTLNAVSYHFLQEQKEDVQHSIITDLQNGTDQTRRRLAVYCLKDAMLPLRLLDKLMSVINYMEMARVTGVPLTYLLSRGQQIKVVSQLLRKAAEQDLVMPTVHSEAGEDFTGATVIEPAKGFYSVPIATLDFSSLYPSIMMAHNLCYTTVLDSKQREALRADEFIRTPSGDHFVKASVRKGLLPEILEDLLAARKKAKTDLKNESDPFRKKVLDGRQLALKISANSVYGFTGAQVGKLPCLAISQSVTAFGRMMIEQTKREGWRRRYTRANGLPGGCQRSSMVDTDSVMIRFGVDSLEKAMELGREAADFVTEKFVRPINLEFEKVYFPYLLINKKRYAGLLYTRP
;
A
#
# COMPACT_ATOMS: atom_id res chain seq x y z
N ASP A 1 5.57 -33.80 -4.96
CA ASP A 1 4.61 -32.97 -5.69
C ASP A 1 4.34 -31.67 -4.91
N PRO A 2 5.21 -30.65 -5.01
CA PRO A 2 5.03 -29.41 -4.26
C PRO A 2 3.93 -28.51 -4.86
N ASP A 3 3.08 -27.93 -4.01
CA ASP A 3 2.10 -26.90 -4.40
C ASP A 3 2.76 -25.54 -4.66
N VAL A 4 3.71 -25.17 -3.79
CA VAL A 4 4.46 -23.92 -3.87
C VAL A 4 5.94 -24.24 -3.99
N ILE A 5 6.60 -23.62 -4.97
CA ILE A 5 8.05 -23.63 -5.11
C ILE A 5 8.58 -22.25 -4.78
N THR A 6 9.47 -22.19 -3.79
CA THR A 6 10.07 -20.95 -3.28
C THR A 6 11.59 -21.06 -3.25
N GLY A 7 12.26 -19.93 -3.08
CA GLY A 7 13.69 -19.79 -2.99
C GLY A 7 14.08 -18.32 -3.10
N TYR A 8 15.34 -18.05 -3.38
CA TYR A 8 15.87 -16.70 -3.53
C TYR A 8 16.50 -16.52 -4.90
N ASN A 9 15.89 -15.71 -5.76
CA ASN A 9 16.32 -15.48 -7.16
C ASN A 9 16.12 -16.70 -8.09
N ILE A 10 15.20 -17.59 -7.75
CA ILE A 10 14.91 -18.81 -8.52
C ILE A 10 14.39 -18.52 -9.93
N GLN A 11 13.65 -17.42 -10.11
CA GLN A 11 13.07 -17.07 -11.40
C GLN A 11 14.13 -16.59 -12.40
N ASN A 12 15.09 -15.80 -11.93
CA ASN A 12 16.08 -15.17 -12.80
C ASN A 12 17.40 -15.93 -12.90
N PHE A 13 17.69 -16.83 -11.95
CA PHE A 13 18.92 -17.62 -11.94
C PHE A 13 18.65 -19.13 -11.97
N ASP A 14 18.11 -19.72 -10.90
CA ASP A 14 18.12 -21.18 -10.72
C ASP A 14 17.38 -21.94 -11.83
N PHE A 15 16.10 -21.62 -12.09
CA PHE A 15 15.37 -22.31 -13.15
C PHE A 15 15.93 -22.07 -14.55
N PRO A 16 16.24 -20.82 -14.96
CA PRO A 16 16.88 -20.58 -16.25
C PRO A 16 18.19 -21.36 -16.40
N TYR A 17 19.03 -21.41 -15.35
CA TYR A 17 20.30 -22.13 -15.39
C TYR A 17 20.06 -23.64 -15.55
N LEU A 18 19.19 -24.24 -14.74
CA LEU A 18 18.88 -25.67 -14.79
C LEU A 18 18.32 -26.09 -16.16
N ILE A 19 17.36 -25.34 -16.71
CA ILE A 19 16.74 -25.64 -18.01
C ILE A 19 17.74 -25.51 -19.14
N ASN A 20 18.56 -24.45 -19.14
CA ASN A 20 19.59 -24.26 -20.16
C ASN A 20 20.70 -25.32 -20.06
N ARG A 21 21.08 -25.72 -18.84
CA ARG A 21 22.07 -26.78 -18.61
C ARG A 21 21.56 -28.13 -19.08
N ALA A 22 20.31 -28.47 -18.78
CA ALA A 22 19.67 -29.70 -19.27
C ALA A 22 19.61 -29.73 -20.80
N LYS A 23 19.28 -28.59 -21.44
CA LYS A 23 19.32 -28.45 -22.91
C LYS A 23 20.72 -28.68 -23.46
N HIS A 24 21.76 -28.09 -22.85
CA HIS A 24 23.15 -28.25 -23.27
C HIS A 24 23.65 -29.70 -23.14
N LEU A 25 23.20 -30.43 -22.12
CA LEU A 25 23.52 -31.84 -21.89
C LEU A 25 22.61 -32.81 -22.64
N ASN A 26 21.72 -32.32 -23.51
CA ASN A 26 20.72 -33.12 -24.24
C ASN A 26 19.79 -33.97 -23.36
N VAL A 27 19.50 -33.50 -22.14
CA VAL A 27 18.54 -34.14 -21.22
C VAL A 27 17.12 -33.70 -21.57
N THR A 28 16.50 -34.41 -22.52
CA THR A 28 15.22 -34.02 -23.13
C THR A 28 14.00 -34.13 -22.21
N HIS A 29 14.08 -34.95 -21.16
CA HIS A 29 12.98 -35.20 -20.22
C HIS A 29 12.97 -34.25 -19.00
N PHE A 30 14.00 -33.43 -18.82
CA PHE A 30 14.07 -32.48 -17.69
C PHE A 30 13.00 -31.37 -17.70
N PRO A 31 12.68 -30.71 -18.84
CA PRO A 31 11.82 -29.52 -18.85
C PRO A 31 10.32 -29.87 -18.79
N TYR A 32 9.92 -30.86 -18.00
CA TYR A 32 8.52 -31.22 -17.73
C TYR A 32 8.27 -31.11 -16.22
N LEU A 33 8.40 -29.88 -15.69
CA LEU A 33 8.41 -29.61 -14.25
C LEU A 33 7.02 -29.28 -13.68
N GLY A 34 6.02 -29.09 -14.54
CA GLY A 34 4.63 -28.83 -14.16
C GLY A 34 3.92 -30.04 -13.57
N ARG A 35 2.61 -29.91 -13.35
CA ARG A 35 1.70 -31.04 -13.02
C ARG A 35 1.13 -31.69 -14.28
N ILE A 36 1.08 -30.97 -15.40
CA ILE A 36 0.67 -31.51 -16.69
C ILE A 36 1.88 -32.20 -17.32
N ARG A 37 1.80 -33.53 -17.47
CA ARG A 37 2.94 -34.39 -17.86
C ARG A 37 3.53 -34.03 -19.22
N ASP A 38 2.68 -33.72 -20.19
CA ASP A 38 3.10 -33.43 -21.57
C ASP A 38 3.30 -31.92 -21.83
N SER A 39 3.20 -31.09 -20.78
CA SER A 39 3.44 -29.65 -20.87
C SER A 39 4.90 -29.35 -20.60
N ARG A 40 5.61 -28.88 -21.64
CA ARG A 40 7.00 -28.47 -21.53
C ARG A 40 7.10 -27.10 -20.84
N THR A 41 7.98 -26.98 -19.87
CA THR A 41 8.35 -25.71 -19.23
C THR A 41 9.03 -24.77 -20.22
N ILE A 42 8.49 -23.56 -20.35
CA ILE A 42 8.96 -22.49 -21.23
C ILE A 42 9.57 -21.36 -20.38
N LEU A 43 10.71 -20.85 -20.84
CA LEU A 43 11.31 -19.61 -20.33
C LEU A 43 10.90 -18.46 -21.23
N LYS A 44 10.33 -17.40 -20.64
CA LYS A 44 9.96 -16.18 -21.35
C LYS A 44 10.49 -14.96 -20.61
N ASP A 45 11.13 -14.06 -21.34
CA ASP A 45 11.51 -12.76 -20.78
C ASP A 45 10.28 -11.87 -20.61
N SER A 46 10.22 -11.17 -19.49
CA SER A 46 9.11 -10.31 -19.09
C SER A 46 9.64 -9.02 -18.50
N VAL A 47 9.27 -7.89 -19.10
CA VAL A 47 9.62 -6.57 -18.58
C VAL A 47 8.45 -6.02 -17.79
N MET A 48 8.70 -5.63 -16.54
CA MET A 48 7.74 -4.92 -15.70
C MET A 48 8.26 -3.51 -15.45
N GLN A 49 7.44 -2.50 -15.77
CA GLN A 49 7.78 -1.10 -15.52
C GLN A 49 6.65 -0.40 -14.77
N SER A 50 7.01 0.29 -13.68
CA SER A 50 6.11 1.22 -12.99
C SER A 50 6.90 2.33 -12.31
N LYS A 51 6.28 3.49 -12.08
CA LYS A 51 6.91 4.59 -11.32
C LYS A 51 7.35 4.14 -9.91
N GLN A 52 6.61 3.22 -9.29
CA GLN A 52 6.90 2.73 -7.93
C GLN A 52 8.01 1.67 -7.88
N MET A 53 8.06 0.76 -8.84
CA MET A 53 9.00 -0.39 -8.82
C MET A 53 10.21 -0.23 -9.75
N GLY A 54 10.24 0.84 -10.56
CA GLY A 54 11.21 1.01 -11.65
C GLY A 54 10.94 0.09 -12.83
N ARG A 55 11.90 0.01 -13.77
CA ARG A 55 11.94 -0.98 -14.85
C ARG A 55 12.74 -2.19 -14.38
N ARG A 56 12.16 -3.38 -14.52
CA ARG A 56 12.79 -4.66 -14.14
C ARG A 56 12.55 -5.67 -15.24
N GLU A 57 13.60 -6.41 -15.55
CA GLU A 57 13.57 -7.52 -16.49
C GLU A 57 13.61 -8.80 -15.66
N ASN A 58 12.56 -9.59 -15.78
CA ASN A 58 12.39 -10.84 -15.07
C ASN A 58 12.15 -11.96 -16.09
N LYS A 59 12.42 -13.20 -15.67
CA LYS A 59 12.06 -14.38 -16.44
C LYS A 59 10.81 -15.03 -15.85
N VAL A 60 9.90 -15.41 -16.74
CA VAL A 60 8.72 -16.20 -16.40
C VAL A 60 9.01 -17.64 -16.81
N VAL A 61 8.88 -18.55 -15.86
CA VAL A 61 9.04 -19.99 -16.06
C VAL A 61 7.66 -20.62 -15.98
N THR A 62 7.23 -21.37 -17.00
CA THR A 62 5.91 -22.04 -16.95
C THR A 62 5.99 -23.37 -16.19
N MET A 63 5.20 -23.48 -15.12
CA MET A 63 5.05 -24.71 -14.33
C MET A 63 3.58 -24.88 -13.97
N GLU A 64 2.82 -25.51 -14.86
CA GLU A 64 1.37 -25.59 -14.77
C GLU A 64 0.95 -26.32 -13.49
N GLY A 65 -0.01 -25.76 -12.75
CA GLY A 65 -0.52 -26.33 -11.50
C GLY A 65 0.37 -26.13 -10.27
N ARG A 66 1.51 -25.43 -10.38
CA ARG A 66 2.40 -25.08 -9.26
C ARG A 66 2.51 -23.56 -9.11
N VAL A 67 2.57 -23.07 -7.87
CA VAL A 67 2.79 -21.65 -7.59
C VAL A 67 4.28 -21.40 -7.39
N GLN A 68 4.85 -20.47 -8.14
CA GLN A 68 6.20 -19.98 -7.89
C GLN A 68 6.14 -18.74 -6.99
N PHE A 69 6.89 -18.75 -5.90
CA PHE A 69 6.92 -17.69 -4.92
C PHE A 69 8.38 -17.31 -4.59
N ASP A 70 8.99 -16.49 -5.44
CA ASP A 70 10.38 -16.07 -5.28
C ASP A 70 10.50 -14.97 -4.22
N LEU A 71 11.23 -15.25 -3.13
CA LEU A 71 11.40 -14.33 -2.01
C LEU A 71 12.11 -13.04 -2.43
N LEU A 72 13.02 -13.09 -3.41
CA LEU A 72 13.69 -11.89 -3.88
C LEU A 72 12.67 -10.89 -4.46
N GLN A 73 11.69 -11.37 -5.22
CA GLN A 73 10.64 -10.51 -5.80
C GLN A 73 9.74 -9.91 -4.72
N VAL A 74 9.42 -10.68 -3.67
CA VAL A 74 8.67 -10.18 -2.50
C VAL A 74 9.45 -9.04 -1.83
N LEU A 75 10.73 -9.25 -1.54
CA LEU A 75 11.55 -8.25 -0.85
C LEU A 75 11.70 -6.97 -1.67
N LEU A 76 11.93 -7.10 -2.98
CA LEU A 76 12.07 -5.96 -3.89
C LEU A 76 10.77 -5.15 -4.04
N ARG A 77 9.62 -5.76 -3.76
CA ARG A 77 8.30 -5.13 -3.87
C ARG A 77 7.87 -4.47 -2.57
N ASP A 78 8.10 -5.14 -1.44
CA ASP A 78 7.51 -4.75 -0.16
C ASP A 78 8.48 -3.99 0.75
N TYR A 79 9.80 -4.09 0.50
CA TYR A 79 10.83 -3.47 1.33
C TYR A 79 11.74 -2.53 0.53
N LYS A 80 12.28 -1.52 1.22
CA LYS A 80 13.29 -0.60 0.68
C LYS A 80 14.59 -0.78 1.45
N LEU A 81 15.39 -1.76 1.02
CA LEU A 81 16.65 -2.12 1.65
C LEU A 81 17.84 -1.52 0.88
N ARG A 82 18.97 -1.31 1.59
CA ARG A 82 20.22 -0.87 0.96
C ARG A 82 20.84 -1.96 0.08
N SER A 83 20.67 -3.23 0.44
CA SER A 83 21.16 -4.38 -0.30
C SER A 83 20.14 -5.52 -0.24
N TYR A 84 20.03 -6.27 -1.34
CA TYR A 84 19.14 -7.41 -1.50
C TYR A 84 19.92 -8.71 -1.74
N THR A 85 21.15 -8.82 -1.24
CA THR A 85 21.84 -10.12 -1.22
C THR A 85 21.22 -10.99 -0.12
N LEU A 86 21.17 -12.31 -0.33
CA LEU A 86 20.61 -13.24 0.67
C LEU A 86 21.29 -13.07 2.04
N ASN A 87 22.58 -12.76 2.08
CA ASN A 87 23.30 -12.50 3.33
C ASN A 87 22.80 -11.23 4.04
N ALA A 88 22.67 -10.11 3.31
CA ALA A 88 22.23 -8.84 3.88
C ALA A 88 20.81 -8.93 4.43
N VAL A 89 19.90 -9.59 3.71
CA VAL A 89 18.50 -9.73 4.13
C VAL A 89 18.35 -10.73 5.27
N SER A 90 19.14 -11.81 5.28
CA SER A 90 19.17 -12.76 6.40
C SER A 90 19.67 -12.08 7.68
N TYR A 91 20.73 -11.26 7.58
CA TYR A 91 21.21 -10.50 8.73
C TYR A 91 20.18 -9.47 9.20
N HIS A 92 19.56 -8.74 8.26
CA HIS A 92 18.57 -7.71 8.59
C HIS A 92 17.35 -8.28 9.33
N PHE A 93 16.79 -9.40 8.88
CA PHE A 93 15.54 -9.95 9.42
C PHE A 93 15.71 -11.06 10.45
N LEU A 94 16.75 -11.89 10.33
CA LEU A 94 17.00 -13.05 11.18
C LEU A 94 18.18 -12.84 12.16
N GLN A 95 18.99 -11.80 11.98
CA GLN A 95 20.26 -11.63 12.69
C GLN A 95 21.24 -12.79 12.47
N GLU A 96 21.15 -13.43 11.30
CA GLU A 96 22.00 -14.55 10.90
C GLU A 96 22.77 -14.24 9.63
N GLN A 97 23.95 -14.86 9.50
CA GLN A 97 24.79 -14.75 8.32
C GLN A 97 24.82 -16.08 7.57
N LYS A 98 25.02 -16.00 6.24
CA LYS A 98 25.33 -17.18 5.41
C LYS A 98 26.65 -17.79 5.85
N GLU A 99 26.87 -19.05 5.51
CA GLU A 99 28.24 -19.57 5.57
C GLU A 99 29.11 -18.89 4.52
N ASP A 100 30.33 -18.51 4.91
CA ASP A 100 31.26 -17.84 4.02
C ASP A 100 31.97 -18.87 3.14
N VAL A 101 31.46 -18.99 1.91
CA VAL A 101 32.09 -19.75 0.82
C VAL A 101 32.13 -18.82 -0.38
N GLN A 102 33.34 -18.37 -0.73
CA GLN A 102 33.55 -17.57 -1.93
C GLN A 102 33.31 -18.41 -3.19
N HIS A 103 32.77 -17.79 -4.23
CA HIS A 103 32.44 -18.49 -5.48
C HIS A 103 33.67 -19.13 -6.14
N SER A 104 34.85 -18.52 -6.01
CA SER A 104 36.12 -18.97 -6.60
C SER A 104 36.57 -20.33 -6.08
N ILE A 105 36.30 -20.63 -4.81
CA ILE A 105 36.77 -21.87 -4.16
C ILE A 105 35.78 -23.04 -4.32
N ILE A 106 34.58 -22.81 -4.88
CA ILE A 106 33.55 -23.85 -5.02
C ILE A 106 34.05 -25.02 -5.88
N THR A 107 34.74 -24.72 -6.98
CA THR A 107 35.30 -25.74 -7.89
C THR A 107 36.34 -26.61 -7.17
N ASP A 108 37.22 -25.99 -6.39
CA ASP A 108 38.27 -26.70 -5.65
C ASP A 108 37.66 -27.58 -4.54
N LEU A 109 36.65 -27.05 -3.83
CA LEU A 109 35.92 -27.83 -2.81
C LEU A 109 35.18 -29.03 -3.42
N GLN A 110 34.62 -28.88 -4.62
CA GLN A 110 33.93 -29.97 -5.33
C GLN A 110 34.90 -31.06 -5.78
N ASN A 111 36.06 -30.67 -6.32
CA ASN A 111 37.11 -31.56 -6.82
C ASN A 111 38.00 -32.15 -5.71
N GLY A 112 37.84 -31.70 -4.48
CA GLY A 112 38.55 -32.22 -3.30
C GLY A 112 37.99 -33.56 -2.79
N THR A 113 37.87 -33.65 -1.46
CA THR A 113 37.49 -34.87 -0.75
C THR A 113 35.98 -34.92 -0.45
N ASP A 114 35.51 -36.04 0.08
CA ASP A 114 34.12 -36.15 0.56
C ASP A 114 33.80 -35.13 1.66
N GLN A 115 34.79 -34.76 2.48
CA GLN A 115 34.62 -33.77 3.53
C GLN A 115 34.48 -32.34 2.97
N THR A 116 35.21 -31.98 1.91
CA THR A 116 35.04 -30.67 1.26
C THR A 116 33.69 -30.58 0.55
N ARG A 117 33.24 -31.67 -0.09
CA ARG A 117 31.88 -31.77 -0.64
C ARG A 117 30.80 -31.72 0.43
N ARG A 118 31.02 -32.34 1.60
CA ARG A 118 30.11 -32.24 2.75
C ARG A 118 29.95 -30.79 3.22
N ARG A 119 31.05 -30.02 3.31
CA ARG A 119 30.99 -28.58 3.62
C ARG A 119 30.17 -27.82 2.58
N LEU A 120 30.37 -28.09 1.29
CA LEU A 120 29.60 -27.46 0.20
C LEU A 120 28.10 -27.82 0.28
N ALA A 121 27.79 -29.06 0.64
CA ALA A 121 26.40 -29.51 0.84
C ALA A 121 25.73 -28.79 2.03
N VAL A 122 26.44 -28.59 3.15
CA VAL A 122 25.93 -27.82 4.31
C VAL A 122 25.69 -26.36 3.92
N TYR A 123 26.62 -25.73 3.20
CA TYR A 123 26.45 -24.40 2.63
C TYR A 123 25.18 -24.31 1.76
N CYS A 124 25.00 -25.25 0.82
CA CYS A 124 23.84 -25.28 -0.07
C CYS A 124 22.53 -25.51 0.70
N LEU A 125 22.53 -26.39 1.71
CA LEU A 125 21.38 -26.67 2.55
C LEU A 125 20.97 -25.44 3.37
N LYS A 126 21.94 -24.71 3.94
CA LYS A 126 21.66 -23.44 4.64
C LYS A 126 21.05 -22.41 3.70
N ASP A 127 21.58 -22.28 2.49
CA ASP A 127 21.05 -21.38 1.46
C ASP A 127 19.63 -21.74 1.02
N ALA A 128 19.27 -23.03 1.00
CA ALA A 128 17.91 -23.49 0.72
C ALA A 128 16.96 -23.28 1.92
N MET A 129 17.46 -23.33 3.15
CA MET A 129 16.65 -23.13 4.37
C MET A 129 16.37 -21.66 4.69
N LEU A 130 17.31 -20.75 4.42
CA LEU A 130 17.15 -19.33 4.72
C LEU A 130 15.89 -18.70 4.08
N PRO A 131 15.55 -18.95 2.80
CA PRO A 131 14.33 -18.44 2.19
C PRO A 131 13.06 -18.92 2.90
N LEU A 132 13.01 -20.18 3.36
CA LEU A 132 11.88 -20.71 4.11
C LEU A 132 11.71 -19.98 5.45
N ARG A 133 12.81 -19.78 6.18
CA ARG A 133 12.80 -19.06 7.47
C ARG A 133 12.42 -17.59 7.31
N LEU A 134 12.91 -16.94 6.26
CA LEU A 134 12.53 -15.57 5.92
C LEU A 134 11.05 -15.47 5.55
N LEU A 135 10.52 -16.40 4.75
CA LEU A 135 9.10 -16.42 4.41
C LEU A 135 8.19 -16.57 5.63
N ASP A 136 8.57 -17.42 6.58
CA ASP A 136 7.82 -17.59 7.84
C ASP A 136 7.92 -16.33 8.73
N LYS A 137 9.14 -15.78 8.87
CA LYS A 137 9.37 -14.56 9.65
C LYS A 137 8.59 -13.35 9.12
N LEU A 138 8.54 -13.20 7.79
CA LEU A 138 7.87 -12.10 7.10
C LEU A 138 6.39 -12.40 6.84
N MET A 139 5.95 -13.64 7.04
CA MET A 139 4.59 -14.12 6.82
C MET A 139 4.10 -13.86 5.39
N SER A 140 5.04 -13.85 4.44
CA SER A 140 4.79 -13.33 3.09
C SER A 140 3.72 -14.13 2.36
N VAL A 141 3.74 -15.46 2.48
CA VAL A 141 2.74 -16.34 1.85
C VAL A 141 1.34 -16.05 2.40
N ILE A 142 1.22 -15.90 3.73
CA ILE A 142 -0.06 -15.60 4.40
C ILE A 142 -0.59 -14.25 3.93
N ASN A 143 0.25 -13.21 3.96
CA ASN A 143 -0.15 -11.86 3.57
C ASN A 143 -0.60 -11.80 2.10
N TYR A 144 0.10 -12.51 1.21
CA TYR A 144 -0.25 -12.56 -0.21
C TYR A 144 -1.50 -13.41 -0.46
N MET A 145 -1.71 -14.50 0.28
CA MET A 145 -2.95 -15.26 0.20
C MET A 145 -4.16 -14.43 0.63
N GLU A 146 -4.05 -13.67 1.72
CA GLU A 146 -5.12 -12.77 2.15
C GLU A 146 -5.37 -11.64 1.14
N MET A 147 -4.31 -11.08 0.56
CA MET A 147 -4.44 -10.11 -0.54
C MET A 147 -5.17 -10.71 -1.75
N ALA A 148 -4.86 -11.95 -2.13
CA ALA A 148 -5.52 -12.66 -3.23
C ALA A 148 -7.01 -12.86 -2.93
N ARG A 149 -7.35 -13.27 -1.70
CA ARG A 149 -8.73 -13.44 -1.23
C ARG A 149 -9.52 -12.14 -1.25
N VAL A 150 -8.94 -11.06 -0.73
CA VAL A 150 -9.57 -9.73 -0.67
C VAL A 150 -9.82 -9.16 -2.06
N THR A 151 -8.86 -9.28 -2.97
CA THR A 151 -8.92 -8.63 -4.29
C THR A 151 -9.47 -9.55 -5.39
N GLY A 152 -9.63 -10.84 -5.11
CA GLY A 152 -10.18 -11.83 -6.02
C GLY A 152 -9.29 -12.13 -7.23
N VAL A 153 -7.97 -11.96 -7.10
CA VAL A 153 -6.99 -12.23 -8.17
C VAL A 153 -6.14 -13.47 -7.86
N PRO A 154 -5.61 -14.17 -8.87
CA PRO A 154 -4.68 -15.28 -8.64
C PRO A 154 -3.44 -14.86 -7.83
N LEU A 155 -2.95 -15.76 -6.97
CA LEU A 155 -1.77 -15.51 -6.12
C LEU A 155 -0.54 -15.09 -6.94
N THR A 156 -0.34 -15.68 -8.11
CA THR A 156 0.78 -15.37 -9.02
C THR A 156 0.71 -13.95 -9.60
N TYR A 157 -0.49 -13.36 -9.72
CA TYR A 157 -0.65 -11.98 -10.19
C TYR A 157 -0.11 -10.97 -9.17
N LEU A 158 -0.09 -11.31 -7.89
CA LEU A 158 0.42 -10.42 -6.86
C LEU A 158 1.92 -10.17 -6.97
N LEU A 159 2.68 -11.10 -7.54
CA LEU A 159 4.11 -10.92 -7.81
C LEU A 159 4.36 -10.35 -9.21
N SER A 160 3.63 -10.85 -10.21
CA SER A 160 3.87 -10.54 -11.63
C SER A 160 3.15 -9.29 -12.16
N ARG A 161 2.12 -8.78 -11.47
CA ARG A 161 1.27 -7.68 -11.93
C ARG A 161 1.24 -6.53 -10.91
N GLY A 162 0.88 -5.34 -11.39
CA GLY A 162 0.75 -4.13 -10.57
C GLY A 162 -0.56 -4.07 -9.76
N GLN A 163 -0.83 -2.93 -9.14
CA GLN A 163 -2.04 -2.74 -8.32
C GLN A 163 -3.33 -2.64 -9.15
N GLN A 164 -3.26 -2.17 -10.40
CA GLN A 164 -4.45 -1.94 -11.24
C GLN A 164 -5.33 -3.20 -11.42
N ILE A 165 -4.73 -4.37 -11.61
CA ILE A 165 -5.50 -5.61 -11.85
C ILE A 165 -6.39 -5.99 -10.65
N LYS A 166 -5.96 -5.61 -9.43
CA LYS A 166 -6.72 -5.86 -8.21
C LYS A 166 -7.97 -5.00 -8.15
N VAL A 167 -7.85 -3.74 -8.54
CA VAL A 167 -8.99 -2.81 -8.57
C VAL A 167 -9.96 -3.19 -9.69
N VAL A 168 -9.43 -3.55 -10.87
CA VAL A 168 -10.26 -4.05 -12.00
C VAL A 168 -11.05 -5.29 -11.60
N SER A 169 -10.42 -6.27 -10.94
CA SER A 169 -11.12 -7.48 -10.45
C SER A 169 -12.30 -7.13 -9.53
N GLN A 170 -12.08 -6.25 -8.56
CA GLN A 170 -13.14 -5.81 -7.63
C GLN A 170 -14.25 -5.02 -8.34
N LEU A 171 -13.87 -4.11 -9.24
CA LEU A 171 -14.80 -3.30 -10.01
C LEU A 171 -15.70 -4.17 -10.89
N LEU A 172 -15.14 -5.16 -11.61
CA LEU A 172 -15.92 -6.06 -12.46
C LEU A 172 -16.89 -6.94 -11.66
N ARG A 173 -16.47 -7.44 -10.48
CA ARG A 173 -17.35 -8.21 -9.60
C ARG A 173 -18.56 -7.39 -9.15
N LYS A 174 -18.33 -6.15 -8.71
CA LYS A 174 -19.41 -5.23 -8.32
C LYS A 174 -20.25 -4.73 -9.47
N ALA A 175 -19.65 -4.51 -10.64
CA ALA A 175 -20.40 -4.15 -11.85
C ALA A 175 -21.37 -5.26 -12.27
N ALA A 176 -20.97 -6.53 -12.17
CA ALA A 176 -21.82 -7.68 -12.46
C ALA A 176 -23.03 -7.79 -11.51
N GLU A 177 -22.88 -7.42 -10.23
CA GLU A 177 -23.99 -7.37 -9.26
C GLU A 177 -25.07 -6.34 -9.64
N GLN A 178 -24.71 -5.30 -10.41
CA GLN A 178 -25.60 -4.20 -10.80
C GLN A 178 -25.93 -4.18 -12.30
N ASP A 179 -25.63 -5.27 -13.03
CA ASP A 179 -25.82 -5.38 -14.49
C ASP A 179 -25.15 -4.23 -15.28
N LEU A 180 -23.92 -3.89 -14.90
CA LEU A 180 -23.12 -2.84 -15.53
C LEU A 180 -21.95 -3.43 -16.32
N VAL A 181 -21.66 -2.81 -17.47
CA VAL A 181 -20.52 -3.18 -18.32
C VAL A 181 -19.43 -2.11 -18.23
N MET A 182 -18.19 -2.56 -18.05
CA MET A 182 -17.02 -1.68 -18.08
C MET A 182 -16.62 -1.38 -19.54
N PRO A 183 -16.59 -0.10 -19.96
CA PRO A 183 -16.18 0.24 -21.32
C PRO A 183 -14.67 0.05 -21.50
N THR A 184 -14.25 -0.17 -22.75
CA THR A 184 -12.84 -0.10 -23.13
C THR A 184 -12.52 1.32 -23.56
N VAL A 185 -11.70 2.02 -22.76
CA VAL A 185 -11.26 3.39 -23.06
C VAL A 185 -9.81 3.35 -23.51
N HIS A 186 -9.53 3.91 -24.67
CA HIS A 186 -8.18 4.17 -25.14
C HIS A 186 -7.83 5.62 -24.80
N SER A 187 -7.06 5.79 -23.74
CA SER A 187 -6.62 7.10 -23.27
C SER A 187 -5.14 7.29 -23.56
N GLU A 188 -4.82 8.35 -24.28
CA GLU A 188 -3.45 8.85 -24.40
C GLU A 188 -3.04 9.53 -23.08
N ALA A 189 -1.73 9.58 -22.81
CA ALA A 189 -1.22 10.26 -21.62
C ALA A 189 -1.50 11.76 -21.72
N GLY A 190 -2.44 12.23 -20.90
CA GLY A 190 -2.78 13.65 -20.80
C GLY A 190 -1.82 14.43 -19.91
N GLU A 191 -2.11 15.71 -19.68
CA GLU A 191 -1.33 16.55 -18.76
C GLU A 191 -1.50 16.11 -17.30
N ASP A 192 -0.46 16.29 -16.48
CA ASP A 192 -0.52 16.04 -15.05
C ASP A 192 -1.53 16.99 -14.37
N PHE A 193 -2.27 16.48 -13.38
CA PHE A 193 -3.26 17.27 -12.64
C PHE A 193 -2.75 17.73 -11.28
N THR A 194 -3.36 18.79 -10.73
CA THR A 194 -2.98 19.34 -9.43
C THR A 194 -3.23 18.35 -8.29
N GLY A 195 -2.13 17.90 -7.65
CA GLY A 195 -2.15 17.00 -6.51
C GLY A 195 -2.46 17.67 -5.17
N ALA A 196 -1.98 17.07 -4.07
CA ALA A 196 -2.17 17.60 -2.72
C ALA A 196 -1.40 18.90 -2.48
N THR A 197 -1.92 19.75 -1.59
CA THR A 197 -1.21 20.95 -1.14
C THR A 197 -0.27 20.59 0.01
N VAL A 198 0.99 21.02 -0.10
CA VAL A 198 1.94 21.04 1.02
C VAL A 198 2.13 22.49 1.44
N ILE A 199 1.67 22.82 2.65
CA ILE A 199 1.79 24.17 3.21
C ILE A 199 3.25 24.50 3.47
N GLU A 200 3.63 25.78 3.33
CA GLU A 200 4.97 26.23 3.72
C GLU A 200 5.18 26.05 5.22
N PRO A 201 6.16 25.23 5.65
CA PRO A 201 6.39 24.96 7.06
C PRO A 201 6.99 26.18 7.75
N ALA A 202 6.57 26.42 9.00
CA ALA A 202 7.30 27.33 9.88
C ALA A 202 8.58 26.63 10.35
N LYS A 203 9.67 26.75 9.59
CA LYS A 203 10.94 26.09 9.87
C LYS A 203 11.48 26.52 11.25
N GLY A 204 12.09 25.59 11.96
CA GLY A 204 12.68 25.86 13.26
C GLY A 204 12.79 24.65 14.16
N PHE A 205 13.46 24.87 15.30
CA PHE A 205 13.49 23.93 16.41
C PHE A 205 12.41 24.31 17.42
N TYR A 206 11.57 23.34 17.78
CA TYR A 206 10.47 23.48 18.71
C TYR A 206 10.78 22.64 19.94
N SER A 207 11.13 23.33 21.03
CA SER A 207 11.33 22.74 22.36
C SER A 207 10.02 22.56 23.13
N VAL A 208 8.89 22.52 22.45
CA VAL A 208 7.56 22.35 23.04
C VAL A 208 6.82 21.21 22.33
N PRO A 209 5.88 20.52 23.01
CA PRO A 209 5.02 19.52 22.41
C PRO A 209 4.27 20.00 21.15
N ILE A 210 4.37 19.21 20.07
CA ILE A 210 3.63 19.40 18.81
C ILE A 210 2.71 18.20 18.58
N ALA A 211 1.40 18.41 18.66
CA ALA A 211 0.40 17.37 18.42
C ALA A 211 0.16 17.17 16.92
N THR A 212 0.04 15.91 16.48
CA THR A 212 -0.23 15.56 15.08
C THR A 212 -1.62 14.95 14.99
N LEU A 213 -2.47 15.55 14.15
CA LEU A 213 -3.80 15.05 13.80
C LEU A 213 -3.78 14.59 12.35
N ASP A 214 -4.37 13.44 12.03
CA ASP A 214 -4.35 12.85 10.70
C ASP A 214 -5.74 12.40 10.25
N PHE A 215 -6.07 12.56 8.96
CA PHE A 215 -7.35 12.09 8.42
C PHE A 215 -7.28 10.60 8.14
N SER A 216 -8.09 9.84 8.87
CA SER A 216 -8.19 8.40 8.70
C SER A 216 -8.70 8.01 7.30
N SER A 217 -7.80 7.50 6.45
CA SER A 217 -8.09 7.11 5.06
C SER A 217 -8.71 8.25 4.22
N LEU A 218 -8.09 9.44 4.25
CA LEU A 218 -8.61 10.68 3.64
C LEU A 218 -9.29 10.49 2.27
N TYR A 219 -8.59 9.97 1.27
CA TYR A 219 -9.11 9.85 -0.09
C TYR A 219 -10.28 8.85 -0.22
N PRO A 220 -10.19 7.62 0.31
CA PRO A 220 -11.36 6.75 0.42
C PRO A 220 -12.56 7.43 1.09
N SER A 221 -12.34 8.15 2.19
CA SER A 221 -13.40 8.83 2.94
C SER A 221 -14.07 9.94 2.14
N ILE A 222 -13.30 10.74 1.38
CA ILE A 222 -13.82 11.75 0.45
C ILE A 222 -14.68 11.11 -0.65
N MET A 223 -14.19 10.02 -1.26
CA MET A 223 -14.90 9.32 -2.32
C MET A 223 -16.26 8.80 -1.85
N MET A 224 -16.33 8.24 -0.65
CA MET A 224 -17.59 7.78 -0.05
C MET A 224 -18.50 8.94 0.34
N ALA A 225 -17.98 9.95 1.07
CA ALA A 225 -18.78 11.07 1.59
C ALA A 225 -19.47 11.88 0.48
N HIS A 226 -18.83 12.00 -0.68
CA HIS A 226 -19.32 12.78 -1.82
C HIS A 226 -19.78 11.93 -2.99
N ASN A 227 -19.95 10.61 -2.80
CA ASN A 227 -20.46 9.67 -3.82
C ASN A 227 -19.69 9.74 -5.16
N LEU A 228 -18.36 9.85 -5.12
CA LEU A 228 -17.51 10.01 -6.30
C LEU A 228 -17.25 8.65 -6.98
N CYS A 229 -17.80 8.46 -8.18
CA CYS A 229 -17.70 7.21 -8.92
C CYS A 229 -17.81 7.40 -10.44
N TYR A 230 -17.31 6.44 -11.21
CA TYR A 230 -17.56 6.34 -12.65
C TYR A 230 -19.06 6.33 -13.01
N THR A 231 -19.90 5.77 -12.12
CA THR A 231 -21.34 5.64 -12.36
C THR A 231 -22.17 6.83 -11.90
N THR A 232 -21.53 7.83 -11.29
CA THR A 232 -22.18 9.01 -10.69
C THR A 232 -21.66 10.33 -11.25
N VAL A 233 -20.56 10.32 -12.01
CA VAL A 233 -20.08 11.49 -12.75
C VAL A 233 -21.09 11.89 -13.82
N LEU A 234 -21.32 13.20 -13.97
CA LEU A 234 -22.29 13.76 -14.91
C LEU A 234 -21.60 14.54 -16.01
N ASP A 235 -22.06 14.35 -17.25
CA ASP A 235 -21.84 15.29 -18.34
C ASP A 235 -22.86 16.45 -18.31
N SER A 236 -22.67 17.45 -19.17
CA SER A 236 -23.55 18.63 -19.23
C SER A 236 -25.01 18.27 -19.54
N LYS A 237 -25.26 17.29 -20.41
CA LYS A 237 -26.62 16.89 -20.81
C LYS A 237 -27.33 16.15 -19.69
N GLN A 238 -26.63 15.24 -19.02
CA GLN A 238 -27.15 14.50 -17.88
C GLN A 238 -27.43 15.43 -16.69
N ARG A 239 -26.60 16.46 -16.49
CA ARG A 239 -26.81 17.49 -15.48
C ARG A 239 -28.09 18.29 -15.74
N GLU A 240 -28.34 18.70 -16.99
CA GLU A 240 -29.54 19.47 -17.36
C GLU A 240 -30.85 18.69 -17.16
N ALA A 241 -30.78 17.36 -17.20
CA ALA A 241 -31.92 16.48 -16.94
C ALA A 241 -32.24 16.28 -15.44
N LEU A 242 -31.38 16.73 -14.53
CA LEU A 242 -31.51 16.54 -13.08
C LEU A 242 -31.86 17.84 -12.37
N ARG A 243 -32.51 17.72 -11.21
CA ARG A 243 -32.78 18.86 -10.34
C ARG A 243 -31.50 19.31 -9.63
N ALA A 244 -31.43 20.60 -9.29
CA ALA A 244 -30.25 21.19 -8.67
C ALA A 244 -29.88 20.57 -7.30
N ASP A 245 -30.84 19.95 -6.62
CA ASP A 245 -30.66 19.27 -5.34
C ASP A 245 -30.26 17.80 -5.49
N GLU A 246 -30.24 17.24 -6.70
CA GLU A 246 -29.92 15.82 -6.96
C GLU A 246 -28.43 15.58 -7.26
N PHE A 247 -27.63 16.64 -7.46
CA PHE A 247 -26.21 16.56 -7.70
C PHE A 247 -25.41 17.52 -6.82
N ILE A 248 -24.09 17.33 -6.79
CA ILE A 248 -23.13 18.25 -6.18
C ILE A 248 -22.18 18.78 -7.25
N ARG A 249 -21.64 19.97 -7.02
CA ARG A 249 -20.50 20.51 -7.77
C ARG A 249 -19.26 20.42 -6.89
N THR A 250 -18.20 19.81 -7.39
CA THR A 250 -16.95 19.64 -6.65
C THR A 250 -16.10 20.93 -6.72
N PRO A 251 -15.09 21.09 -5.85
CA PRO A 251 -14.20 22.25 -5.91
C PRO A 251 -13.35 22.30 -7.19
N SER A 252 -13.20 21.19 -7.94
CA SER A 252 -12.60 21.20 -9.28
C SER A 252 -13.57 21.65 -10.37
N GLY A 253 -14.87 21.72 -10.07
CA GLY A 253 -15.93 22.14 -11.00
C GLY A 253 -16.70 21.00 -11.64
N ASP A 254 -16.33 19.75 -11.37
CA ASP A 254 -17.03 18.55 -11.85
C ASP A 254 -18.37 18.34 -11.14
N HIS A 255 -19.28 17.58 -11.75
CA HIS A 255 -20.61 17.32 -11.21
C HIS A 255 -20.81 15.83 -10.95
N PHE A 256 -21.38 15.50 -9.77
CA PHE A 256 -21.67 14.13 -9.38
C PHE A 256 -23.06 14.02 -8.77
N VAL A 257 -23.79 12.96 -9.13
CA VAL A 257 -25.10 12.63 -8.57
C VAL A 257 -24.99 12.29 -7.08
N LYS A 258 -25.96 12.73 -6.27
CA LYS A 258 -26.05 12.36 -4.84
C LYS A 258 -26.48 10.89 -4.68
N ALA A 259 -26.10 10.30 -3.55
CA ALA A 259 -26.43 8.92 -3.21
C ALA A 259 -27.94 8.65 -3.13
N SER A 260 -28.77 9.68 -2.95
CA SER A 260 -30.25 9.58 -2.94
C SER A 260 -30.83 9.17 -4.29
N VAL A 261 -30.14 9.47 -5.39
CA VAL A 261 -30.56 9.10 -6.75
C VAL A 261 -29.84 7.83 -7.20
N ARG A 262 -28.51 7.77 -7.00
CA ARG A 262 -27.70 6.60 -7.32
C ARG A 262 -26.51 6.46 -6.40
N LYS A 263 -26.35 5.29 -5.78
CA LYS A 263 -25.13 4.95 -5.06
C LYS A 263 -24.04 4.51 -6.04
N GLY A 264 -22.84 5.07 -5.91
CA GLY A 264 -21.72 4.74 -6.77
C GLY A 264 -21.07 3.40 -6.42
N LEU A 265 -20.57 2.68 -7.43
CA LEU A 265 -19.81 1.44 -7.27
C LEU A 265 -18.52 1.62 -6.43
N LEU A 266 -17.76 2.70 -6.65
CA LEU A 266 -16.53 2.94 -5.91
C LEU A 266 -16.78 3.19 -4.41
N PRO A 267 -17.76 4.03 -4.00
CA PRO A 267 -18.21 4.10 -2.62
C PRO A 267 -18.56 2.74 -2.01
N GLU A 268 -19.35 1.91 -2.69
CA GLU A 268 -19.70 0.57 -2.19
C GLU A 268 -18.48 -0.34 -1.99
N ILE A 269 -17.54 -0.37 -2.95
CA ILE A 269 -16.29 -1.12 -2.84
C ILE A 269 -15.48 -0.64 -1.62
N LEU A 270 -15.38 0.68 -1.43
CA LEU A 270 -14.63 1.27 -0.33
C LEU A 270 -15.29 0.99 1.03
N GLU A 271 -16.61 1.07 1.11
CA GLU A 271 -17.38 0.71 2.31
C GLU A 271 -17.14 -0.76 2.68
N ASP A 272 -17.25 -1.68 1.72
CA ASP A 272 -17.01 -3.11 1.94
C ASP A 272 -15.57 -3.38 2.42
N LEU A 273 -14.58 -2.76 1.77
CA LEU A 273 -13.17 -2.91 2.14
C LEU A 273 -12.88 -2.37 3.55
N LEU A 274 -13.42 -1.21 3.90
CA LEU A 274 -13.20 -0.59 5.21
C LEU A 274 -13.97 -1.30 6.32
N ALA A 275 -15.20 -1.75 6.06
CA ALA A 275 -15.98 -2.55 6.99
C ALA A 275 -15.28 -3.89 7.27
N ALA A 276 -14.83 -4.58 6.23
CA ALA A 276 -14.04 -5.80 6.36
C ALA A 276 -12.74 -5.55 7.13
N ARG A 277 -12.08 -4.40 6.92
CA ARG A 277 -10.85 -4.04 7.64
C ARG A 277 -11.12 -3.80 9.11
N LYS A 278 -12.20 -3.09 9.44
CA LYS A 278 -12.62 -2.84 10.82
C LYS A 278 -12.89 -4.17 11.53
N LYS A 279 -13.63 -5.08 10.89
CA LYS A 279 -13.87 -6.43 11.40
C LYS A 279 -12.56 -7.19 11.63
N ALA A 280 -11.66 -7.24 10.64
CA ALA A 280 -10.37 -7.90 10.78
C ALA A 280 -9.52 -7.34 11.93
N LYS A 281 -9.54 -6.02 12.16
CA LYS A 281 -8.86 -5.40 13.32
C LYS A 281 -9.51 -5.78 14.65
N THR A 282 -10.84 -5.89 14.71
CA THR A 282 -11.55 -6.34 15.92
C THR A 282 -11.24 -7.80 16.23
N ASP A 283 -11.33 -8.67 15.21
CA ASP A 283 -11.02 -10.09 15.34
C ASP A 283 -9.56 -10.27 15.78
N LEU A 284 -8.62 -9.49 15.23
CA LEU A 284 -7.20 -9.50 15.61
C LEU A 284 -6.97 -9.17 17.09
N LYS A 285 -7.75 -8.25 17.66
CA LYS A 285 -7.65 -7.88 19.10
C LYS A 285 -8.14 -9.00 20.01
N ASN A 286 -9.16 -9.74 19.57
CA ASN A 286 -9.81 -10.77 20.37
C ASN A 286 -9.21 -12.17 20.16
N GLU A 287 -8.42 -12.36 19.11
CA GLU A 287 -7.74 -13.62 18.82
C GLU A 287 -6.62 -13.87 19.84
N SER A 288 -6.40 -15.13 20.20
CA SER A 288 -5.31 -15.56 21.09
C SER A 288 -4.27 -16.36 20.32
N ASP A 289 -4.70 -17.16 19.33
CA ASP A 289 -3.83 -18.04 18.56
C ASP A 289 -2.80 -17.24 17.74
N PRO A 290 -1.49 -17.48 17.93
CA PRO A 290 -0.44 -16.74 17.25
C PRO A 290 -0.55 -16.82 15.72
N PHE A 291 -0.91 -17.98 15.15
CA PHE A 291 -0.99 -18.13 13.70
C PHE A 291 -2.19 -17.38 13.12
N ARG A 292 -3.37 -17.49 13.74
CA ARG A 292 -4.57 -16.76 13.32
C ARG A 292 -4.40 -15.24 13.47
N LYS A 293 -3.68 -14.76 14.50
CA LYS A 293 -3.28 -13.34 14.58
C LYS A 293 -2.51 -12.88 13.35
N LYS A 294 -1.52 -13.68 12.91
CA LYS A 294 -0.74 -13.36 11.70
C LYS A 294 -1.64 -13.27 10.46
N VAL A 295 -2.58 -14.21 10.30
CA VAL A 295 -3.55 -14.20 9.20
C VAL A 295 -4.43 -12.95 9.23
N LEU A 296 -4.96 -12.61 10.41
CA LEU A 296 -5.83 -11.44 10.58
C LEU A 296 -5.09 -10.11 10.37
N ASP A 297 -3.82 -10.03 10.78
CA ASP A 297 -2.99 -8.85 10.50
C ASP A 297 -2.68 -8.73 9.00
N GLY A 298 -2.30 -9.83 8.34
CA GLY A 298 -2.14 -9.86 6.90
C GLY A 298 -3.39 -9.40 6.15
N ARG A 299 -4.56 -9.85 6.61
CA ARG A 299 -5.86 -9.44 6.07
C ARG A 299 -6.14 -7.94 6.24
N GLN A 300 -5.92 -7.36 7.42
CA GLN A 300 -6.18 -5.92 7.61
C GLN A 300 -5.23 -5.04 6.79
N LEU A 301 -3.96 -5.45 6.64
CA LEU A 301 -2.99 -4.77 5.77
C LEU A 301 -3.42 -4.84 4.31
N ALA A 302 -3.86 -6.02 3.85
CA ALA A 302 -4.31 -6.20 2.48
C ALA A 302 -5.52 -5.32 2.13
N LEU A 303 -6.48 -5.22 3.05
CA LEU A 303 -7.65 -4.36 2.91
C LEU A 303 -7.25 -2.88 2.89
N LYS A 304 -6.31 -2.45 3.74
CA LYS A 304 -5.77 -1.07 3.75
C LYS A 304 -5.15 -0.71 2.39
N ILE A 305 -4.26 -1.56 1.89
CA ILE A 305 -3.55 -1.32 0.62
C ILE A 305 -4.55 -1.30 -0.55
N SER A 306 -5.54 -2.19 -0.54
CA SER A 306 -6.57 -2.25 -1.57
C SER A 306 -7.41 -0.98 -1.61
N ALA A 307 -7.89 -0.50 -0.46
CA ALA A 307 -8.66 0.74 -0.36
C ALA A 307 -7.89 1.95 -0.89
N ASN A 308 -6.61 2.10 -0.50
CA ASN A 308 -5.76 3.20 -0.97
C ASN A 308 -5.47 3.12 -2.48
N SER A 309 -5.51 1.93 -3.07
CA SER A 309 -5.25 1.72 -4.50
C SER A 309 -6.43 2.12 -5.39
N VAL A 310 -7.66 2.19 -4.85
CA VAL A 310 -8.87 2.55 -5.62
C VAL A 310 -8.76 3.97 -6.18
N TYR A 311 -8.38 4.95 -5.36
CA TYR A 311 -8.12 6.31 -5.82
C TYR A 311 -6.99 6.36 -6.86
N GLY A 312 -5.88 5.65 -6.60
CA GLY A 312 -4.74 5.63 -7.52
C GLY A 312 -5.10 5.06 -8.90
N PHE A 313 -6.10 4.17 -8.95
CA PHE A 313 -6.61 3.61 -10.20
C PHE A 313 -7.39 4.64 -11.04
N THR A 314 -8.21 5.50 -10.43
CA THR A 314 -8.97 6.52 -11.16
C THR A 314 -8.05 7.57 -11.79
N GLY A 315 -6.90 7.87 -11.15
CA GLY A 315 -5.94 8.86 -11.63
C GLY A 315 -4.87 8.34 -12.59
N ALA A 316 -4.84 7.02 -12.83
CA ALA A 316 -3.81 6.41 -13.68
C ALA A 316 -4.14 6.58 -15.17
N GLN A 317 -3.65 7.66 -15.78
CA GLN A 317 -3.80 7.95 -17.22
C GLN A 317 -3.32 6.79 -18.11
N VAL A 318 -2.19 6.17 -17.76
CA VAL A 318 -1.74 4.91 -18.35
C VAL A 318 -2.42 3.76 -17.59
N GLY A 319 -3.66 3.47 -17.94
CA GLY A 319 -4.51 2.52 -17.24
C GLY A 319 -5.67 2.02 -18.10
N LYS A 320 -6.53 1.20 -17.49
CA LYS A 320 -7.68 0.60 -18.18
C LYS A 320 -8.95 1.47 -18.16
N LEU A 321 -9.05 2.39 -17.20
CA LEU A 321 -10.24 3.22 -16.99
C LEU A 321 -9.89 4.52 -16.24
N PRO A 322 -9.07 5.42 -16.82
CA PRO A 322 -8.79 6.69 -16.17
C PRO A 322 -10.05 7.57 -16.10
N CYS A 323 -10.23 8.23 -14.97
CA CYS A 323 -11.22 9.28 -14.78
C CYS A 323 -10.58 10.39 -13.94
N LEU A 324 -10.07 11.40 -14.64
CA LEU A 324 -9.39 12.54 -14.02
C LEU A 324 -10.36 13.40 -13.20
N ALA A 325 -11.63 13.50 -13.61
CA ALA A 325 -12.67 14.22 -12.86
C ALA A 325 -12.78 13.74 -11.40
N ILE A 326 -12.78 12.42 -11.18
CA ILE A 326 -12.79 11.85 -9.83
C ILE A 326 -11.51 12.23 -9.07
N SER A 327 -10.35 12.05 -9.71
CA SER A 327 -9.06 12.23 -9.05
C SER A 327 -8.79 13.69 -8.69
N GLN A 328 -9.12 14.61 -9.59
CA GLN A 328 -9.05 16.05 -9.37
C GLN A 328 -10.04 16.51 -8.32
N SER A 329 -11.27 15.98 -8.33
CA SER A 329 -12.28 16.27 -7.31
C SER A 329 -11.81 15.82 -5.93
N VAL A 330 -11.26 14.61 -5.80
CA VAL A 330 -10.74 14.08 -4.53
C VAL A 330 -9.60 14.96 -4.00
N THR A 331 -8.62 15.32 -4.82
CA THR A 331 -7.52 16.19 -4.36
C THR A 331 -8.01 17.59 -4.01
N ALA A 332 -8.99 18.12 -4.76
CA ALA A 332 -9.56 19.43 -4.49
C ALA A 332 -10.34 19.47 -3.17
N PHE A 333 -11.14 18.44 -2.87
CA PHE A 333 -11.77 18.27 -1.56
C PHE A 333 -10.73 18.15 -0.45
N GLY A 334 -9.66 17.34 -0.65
CA GLY A 334 -8.58 17.21 0.33
C GLY A 334 -7.93 18.57 0.67
N ARG A 335 -7.63 19.39 -0.34
CA ARG A 335 -7.11 20.76 -0.14
C ARG A 335 -8.09 21.64 0.63
N MET A 336 -9.36 21.61 0.26
CA MET A 336 -10.41 22.39 0.92
C MET A 336 -10.57 21.99 2.39
N MET A 337 -10.59 20.69 2.69
CA MET A 337 -10.74 20.16 4.04
C MET A 337 -9.57 20.56 4.95
N ILE A 338 -8.34 20.51 4.44
CA ILE A 338 -7.16 20.98 5.17
C ILE A 338 -7.29 22.46 5.53
N GLU A 339 -7.65 23.31 4.57
CA GLU A 339 -7.75 24.76 4.82
C GLU A 339 -8.93 25.07 5.76
N GLN A 340 -10.03 24.32 5.65
CA GLN A 340 -11.15 24.40 6.58
C GLN A 340 -10.73 24.01 8.01
N THR A 341 -10.04 22.87 8.16
CA THR A 341 -9.49 22.39 9.44
C THR A 341 -8.64 23.48 10.08
N LYS A 342 -7.77 24.12 9.27
CA LYS A 342 -6.94 25.25 9.68
C LYS A 342 -7.69 26.50 10.12
N ARG A 343 -8.79 26.81 9.45
CA ARG A 343 -9.61 27.99 9.75
C ARG A 343 -10.50 27.78 10.97
N GLU A 344 -11.15 26.62 11.05
CA GLU A 344 -12.26 26.35 11.96
C GLU A 344 -11.81 25.70 13.28
N GLY A 345 -10.81 24.82 13.24
CA GLY A 345 -10.49 23.94 14.38
C GLY A 345 -9.87 24.64 15.59
N TRP A 346 -9.05 25.70 15.41
CA TRP A 346 -8.24 26.18 16.56
C TRP A 346 -7.97 27.67 16.68
N ARG A 347 -8.02 28.47 15.62
CA ARG A 347 -7.81 29.93 15.72
C ARG A 347 -8.87 30.66 16.55
N ARG A 348 -10.08 30.11 16.65
CA ARG A 348 -11.18 30.71 17.41
C ARG A 348 -11.36 30.09 18.79
N ARG A 349 -11.08 28.79 18.94
CA ARG A 349 -11.36 28.03 20.17
C ARG A 349 -10.16 27.92 21.11
N TYR A 350 -8.94 27.74 20.61
CA TYR A 350 -7.75 27.53 21.45
C TYR A 350 -6.92 28.81 21.56
N THR A 351 -7.53 29.94 21.92
CA THR A 351 -6.85 31.24 22.09
C THR A 351 -6.61 31.54 23.57
N ARG A 352 -5.73 32.51 23.87
CA ARG A 352 -5.54 33.02 25.25
C ARG A 352 -6.86 33.51 25.87
N ALA A 353 -7.76 34.05 25.04
CA ALA A 353 -9.08 34.52 25.47
C ALA A 353 -10.00 33.38 25.96
N ASN A 354 -9.76 32.13 25.55
CA ASN A 354 -10.53 30.96 25.98
C ASN A 354 -9.79 30.11 27.03
N GLY A 355 -8.84 30.69 27.76
CA GLY A 355 -8.24 30.06 28.94
C GLY A 355 -7.02 29.16 28.68
N LEU A 356 -6.42 29.17 27.48
CA LEU A 356 -5.12 28.50 27.25
C LEU A 356 -3.95 29.44 27.57
N PRO A 357 -3.08 29.12 28.55
CA PRO A 357 -2.01 30.00 29.01
C PRO A 357 -1.07 30.48 27.89
N GLY A 358 -0.75 29.60 26.93
CA GLY A 358 0.09 29.93 25.79
C GLY A 358 -0.65 30.58 24.62
N GLY A 359 -1.93 30.23 24.42
CA GLY A 359 -2.66 30.38 23.16
C GLY A 359 -2.09 29.49 22.06
N CYS A 360 -2.96 28.90 21.22
CA CYS A 360 -2.53 28.12 20.06
C CYS A 360 -1.84 29.04 19.05
N GLN A 361 -0.52 28.88 18.91
CA GLN A 361 0.25 29.55 17.87
C GLN A 361 0.18 28.73 16.58
N ARG A 362 0.33 29.41 15.44
CA ARG A 362 0.36 28.89 14.05
C ARG A 362 0.60 27.37 13.96
N SER A 363 -0.23 26.67 13.18
CA SER A 363 0.06 25.30 12.73
C SER A 363 1.48 25.24 12.17
N SER A 364 2.34 24.39 12.74
CA SER A 364 3.77 24.35 12.41
C SER A 364 4.02 23.72 11.04
N MET A 365 3.18 22.76 10.63
CA MET A 365 3.26 22.08 9.34
C MET A 365 1.93 21.42 8.97
N VAL A 366 1.66 21.30 7.68
CA VAL A 366 0.64 20.40 7.12
C VAL A 366 1.26 19.60 5.99
N ASP A 367 1.10 18.28 6.04
CA ASP A 367 1.48 17.38 4.94
C ASP A 367 0.27 16.54 4.53
N THR A 368 -0.34 16.92 3.39
CA THR A 368 -1.33 16.15 2.63
C THR A 368 -2.62 15.74 3.35
N ASP A 369 -2.54 14.98 4.42
CA ASP A 369 -3.61 14.43 5.24
C ASP A 369 -3.45 14.73 6.74
N SER A 370 -2.28 15.24 7.15
CA SER A 370 -1.96 15.51 8.55
C SER A 370 -1.71 16.99 8.84
N VAL A 371 -2.11 17.41 10.04
CA VAL A 371 -1.90 18.75 10.60
C VAL A 371 -1.12 18.66 11.90
N MET A 372 -0.02 19.41 11.98
CA MET A 372 0.82 19.52 13.18
C MET A 372 0.51 20.82 13.92
N ILE A 373 0.03 20.70 15.15
CA ILE A 373 -0.52 21.78 15.96
C ILE A 373 0.38 22.03 17.18
N ARG A 374 0.76 23.30 17.34
CA ARG A 374 1.41 23.82 18.54
C ARG A 374 0.35 24.45 19.46
N PHE A 375 -0.06 23.72 20.50
CA PHE A 375 -1.01 24.23 21.49
C PHE A 375 -0.42 25.26 22.46
N GLY A 376 0.92 25.32 22.57
CA GLY A 376 1.61 26.26 23.46
C GLY A 376 1.57 25.84 24.93
N VAL A 377 1.44 24.54 25.19
CA VAL A 377 1.58 23.92 26.51
C VAL A 377 2.91 23.19 26.58
N ASP A 378 3.54 23.17 27.75
CA ASP A 378 4.83 22.50 27.95
C ASP A 378 4.68 21.03 28.40
N SER A 379 3.49 20.65 28.89
CA SER A 379 3.18 19.27 29.26
C SER A 379 2.78 18.43 28.05
N LEU A 380 3.44 17.27 27.91
CA LEU A 380 3.14 16.27 26.90
C LEU A 380 1.71 15.72 27.05
N GLU A 381 1.31 15.40 28.28
CA GLU A 381 -0.03 14.91 28.62
C GLU A 381 -1.11 15.89 28.17
N LYS A 382 -0.92 17.18 28.50
CA LYS A 382 -1.90 18.21 28.13
C LYS A 382 -1.99 18.42 26.63
N ALA A 383 -0.85 18.33 25.92
CA ALA A 383 -0.83 18.41 24.46
C ALA A 383 -1.57 17.22 23.82
N MET A 384 -1.46 16.01 24.39
CA MET A 384 -2.22 14.85 23.93
C MET A 384 -3.73 14.99 24.17
N GLU A 385 -4.13 15.49 25.33
CA GLU A 385 -5.54 15.74 25.67
C GLU A 385 -6.17 16.75 24.70
N LEU A 386 -5.53 17.92 24.52
CA LEU A 386 -5.97 18.95 23.59
C LEU A 386 -5.99 18.46 22.13
N GLY A 387 -5.03 17.61 21.77
CA GLY A 387 -5.00 16.98 20.45
C GLY A 387 -6.22 16.11 20.18
N ARG A 388 -6.66 15.31 21.17
CA ARG A 388 -7.88 14.49 21.06
C ARG A 388 -9.14 15.34 20.97
N GLU A 389 -9.28 16.33 21.85
CA GLU A 389 -10.44 17.25 21.82
C GLU A 389 -10.55 17.97 20.48
N ALA A 390 -9.42 18.46 19.95
CA ALA A 390 -9.39 19.14 18.67
C ALA A 390 -9.74 18.22 17.49
N ALA A 391 -9.31 16.96 17.53
CA ALA A 391 -9.63 15.96 16.50
C ALA A 391 -11.14 15.67 16.45
N ASP A 392 -11.76 15.46 17.61
CA ASP A 392 -13.19 15.21 17.73
C ASP A 392 -14.02 16.42 17.25
N PHE A 393 -13.66 17.62 17.72
CA PHE A 393 -14.35 18.86 17.34
C PHE A 393 -14.30 19.14 15.84
N VAL A 394 -13.13 18.94 15.22
CA VAL A 394 -12.97 19.15 13.77
C VAL A 394 -13.75 18.11 12.97
N THR A 395 -13.77 16.86 13.44
CA THR A 395 -14.51 15.76 12.80
C THR A 395 -16.00 16.09 12.66
N GLU A 396 -16.61 16.75 13.66
CA GLU A 396 -18.02 17.17 13.60
C GLU A 396 -18.36 18.15 12.47
N LYS A 397 -17.35 18.82 11.88
CA LYS A 397 -17.56 19.79 10.79
C LYS A 397 -17.60 19.15 9.41
N PHE A 398 -17.24 17.87 9.31
CA PHE A 398 -17.19 17.15 8.04
C PHE A 398 -18.33 16.14 7.91
N VAL A 399 -18.68 15.86 6.66
CA VAL A 399 -19.67 14.84 6.33
C VAL A 399 -19.08 13.46 6.65
N ARG A 400 -19.83 12.61 7.34
CA ARG A 400 -19.42 11.21 7.56
C ARG A 400 -19.19 10.50 6.21
N PRO A 401 -18.19 9.62 6.07
CA PRO A 401 -17.34 9.02 7.11
C PRO A 401 -15.99 9.72 7.31
N ILE A 402 -15.84 10.99 6.93
CA ILE A 402 -14.60 11.75 7.18
C ILE A 402 -14.35 11.85 8.69
N ASN A 403 -13.14 11.47 9.10
CA ASN A 403 -12.75 11.43 10.51
C ASN A 403 -11.29 11.83 10.67
N LEU A 404 -11.05 12.84 11.51
CA LEU A 404 -9.72 13.30 11.92
C LEU A 404 -9.37 12.64 13.26
N GLU A 405 -8.21 12.01 13.36
CA GLU A 405 -7.76 11.32 14.57
C GLU A 405 -6.47 11.92 15.12
N PHE A 406 -6.35 11.95 16.46
CA PHE A 406 -5.08 12.22 17.11
C PHE A 406 -4.14 11.03 16.92
N GLU A 407 -2.95 11.27 16.37
CA GLU A 407 -2.00 10.22 16.07
C GLU A 407 -0.87 10.14 17.13
N LYS A 408 -0.22 11.28 17.41
CA LYS A 408 1.02 11.34 18.21
C LYS A 408 1.37 12.77 18.62
N VAL A 409 2.33 12.90 19.52
CA VAL A 409 3.01 14.17 19.83
C VAL A 409 4.50 14.05 19.57
N TYR A 410 5.11 15.11 19.03
CA TYR A 410 6.56 15.27 18.95
C TYR A 410 7.08 16.18 20.06
N PHE A 411 8.11 15.74 20.80
CA PHE A 411 8.75 16.58 21.83
C PHE A 411 10.19 16.15 22.19
N PRO A 412 11.25 16.88 21.76
CA PRO A 412 11.23 18.07 20.91
C PRO A 412 10.97 17.73 19.44
N TYR A 413 10.72 18.77 18.64
CA TYR A 413 10.43 18.69 17.21
C TYR A 413 11.33 19.62 16.39
N LEU A 414 11.94 19.13 15.33
CA LEU A 414 12.81 19.86 14.41
C LEU A 414 12.22 19.83 13.00
N LEU A 415 11.84 21.00 12.49
CA LEU A 415 11.28 21.17 11.16
C LEU A 415 12.26 21.90 10.24
N ILE A 416 12.86 21.16 9.32
CA ILE A 416 13.91 21.66 8.43
C ILE A 416 13.30 22.21 7.14
N ASN A 417 12.45 21.41 6.48
CA ASN A 417 11.83 21.79 5.21
C ASN A 417 10.56 20.96 4.94
N LYS A 418 9.87 21.27 3.83
CA LYS A 418 8.77 20.43 3.32
C LYS A 418 9.24 18.97 3.23
N LYS A 419 8.45 18.06 3.85
CA LYS A 419 8.73 16.62 3.93
C LYS A 419 10.08 16.24 4.57
N ARG A 420 10.68 17.14 5.35
CA ARG A 420 11.96 16.93 6.05
C ARG A 420 11.88 17.47 7.48
N TYR A 421 11.61 16.58 8.42
CA TYR A 421 11.52 16.89 9.84
C TYR A 421 11.97 15.68 10.68
N ALA A 422 12.28 15.93 11.95
CA ALA A 422 12.63 14.92 12.93
C ALA A 422 12.05 15.30 14.29
N GLY A 423 11.81 14.31 15.15
CA GLY A 423 11.34 14.57 16.52
C GLY A 423 11.24 13.27 17.31
N LEU A 424 11.27 13.39 18.63
CA LEU A 424 10.98 12.26 19.51
C LEU A 424 9.48 12.01 19.49
N LEU A 425 9.07 10.78 19.20
CA LEU A 425 7.68 10.39 18.98
C LEU A 425 7.07 9.82 20.26
N TYR A 426 5.94 10.37 20.68
CA TYR A 426 5.17 9.92 21.84
C TYR A 426 3.74 9.55 21.43
N THR A 427 3.33 8.35 21.81
CA THR A 427 1.94 7.85 21.67
C THR A 427 1.28 7.59 23.02
N ARG A 428 2.08 7.63 24.09
CA ARG A 428 1.69 7.60 25.50
C ARG A 428 2.40 8.75 26.20
N PRO A 429 1.78 9.34 27.23
CA PRO A 429 2.40 10.40 28.02
C PRO A 429 3.68 9.93 28.71
#